data_AF-A0A1R0GY08-F1
#
_entry.id   AF-A0A1R0GY08-F1
#
_cell.length_a   1.000
_cell.length_b   1.000
_cell.length_c   1.000
_cell.angle_alpha   90.00
_cell.angle_beta   90.00
_cell.angle_gamma   90.00
#
_symmetry.space_group_name_H-M   'P 1'
#
loop_
_entity.id
_entity.type
_entity.pdbx_description
1 polymer ?
#
loop_
_entity_poly.entity_id
_entity_poly.type
_entity_poly.pdbx_seq_one_letter_code
_entity_poly.pdbx_strand_id
1 'polypeptide(L)'
;MAEYMNTGSSPYDGARYFVKGTILLGRIAHFTNTRWQNKTYDQKTISLKFICLIKEIISLSSIVDTMFPGDHLYNIDFSKNYLSDSVSVRRSEARSYLFLLSHLLKGLTIQLYISELYRSKKHSIHPGRIRSAKRKAIASAISLVEASKMEFKFKPKPFWNKALSLWTISCSLILLNLRFVEDYDLVGSPKQYFESYLNAIVENSDSGITNFLVRDHIMYLYSLKDKKSIDNNFSRFYVSKMGPYSISSNDYLPWLVPRYSSFIRFRCCISANYSTLDVTEYL
;
A
#
# COMPACT_ATOMS: atom_id res chain seq x y z
N MET A 1 -5.11 35.81 12.29
CA MET A 1 -5.49 34.90 11.19
C MET A 1 -6.31 33.74 11.78
N ALA A 2 -7.42 34.10 12.42
CA ALA A 2 -8.26 33.23 13.24
C ALA A 2 -9.71 33.55 12.87
N GLU A 3 -10.16 33.02 11.73
CA GLU A 3 -11.55 33.18 11.31
C GLU A 3 -11.89 32.13 10.24
N TYR A 4 -11.76 30.86 10.60
CA TYR A 4 -12.51 29.81 9.94
C TYR A 4 -12.95 28.80 11.01
N MET A 5 -14.25 28.52 11.01
CA MET A 5 -14.93 27.47 11.79
C MET A 5 -15.47 27.86 13.17
N ASN A 6 -16.28 28.93 13.16
CA ASN A 6 -17.45 29.00 14.03
C ASN A 6 -18.67 28.44 13.26
N THR A 7 -18.86 27.12 13.27
CA THR A 7 -20.16 26.50 12.99
C THR A 7 -20.38 25.42 14.03
N GLY A 8 -21.52 25.45 14.71
CA GLY A 8 -21.96 24.44 15.67
C GLY A 8 -22.28 23.08 15.04
N SER A 9 -21.57 22.67 14.00
CA SER A 9 -21.62 21.32 13.47
C SER A 9 -20.88 20.38 14.43
N SER A 10 -21.55 19.30 14.84
CA SER A 10 -21.01 18.17 15.61
C SER A 10 -19.52 17.92 15.32
N PRO A 11 -18.67 17.67 16.34
CA PRO A 11 -17.27 17.34 16.11
C PRO A 11 -17.17 16.21 15.09
N TYR A 12 -16.33 16.39 14.08
CA TYR A 12 -16.11 15.42 13.00
C TYR A 12 -15.92 14.02 13.60
N ASP A 13 -16.83 13.10 13.29
CA ASP A 13 -16.80 11.73 13.81
C ASP A 13 -15.75 10.90 13.05
N GLY A 14 -14.47 11.23 13.27
CA GLY A 14 -13.34 10.54 12.67
C GLY A 14 -13.32 9.06 13.01
N ALA A 15 -13.74 8.70 14.23
CA ALA A 15 -13.87 7.33 14.68
C ALA A 15 -14.83 6.52 13.79
N ARG A 16 -16.03 7.04 13.49
CA ARG A 16 -16.97 6.38 12.58
C ARG A 16 -16.40 6.13 11.20
N TYR A 17 -15.69 7.08 10.61
CA TYR A 17 -15.08 6.88 9.30
C TYR A 17 -13.92 5.89 9.36
N PHE A 18 -13.14 5.90 10.43
CA PHE A 18 -12.11 4.91 10.67
C PHE A 18 -12.71 3.49 10.76
N VAL A 19 -13.82 3.31 11.50
CA VAL A 19 -14.57 2.04 11.55
C VAL A 19 -15.07 1.61 10.17
N LYS A 20 -15.58 2.54 9.35
CA LYS A 20 -15.94 2.21 7.96
C LYS A 20 -14.73 1.73 7.15
N GLY A 21 -13.56 2.35 7.36
CA GLY A 21 -12.31 1.91 6.77
C GLY A 21 -11.89 0.49 7.19
N THR A 22 -12.03 0.14 8.47
CA THR A 22 -11.69 -1.21 8.96
C THR A 22 -12.68 -2.27 8.47
N ILE A 23 -13.96 -1.94 8.31
CA ILE A 23 -14.94 -2.82 7.64
C ILE A 23 -14.53 -3.05 6.18
N LEU A 24 -14.12 -1.98 5.48
CA LEU A 24 -13.65 -2.08 4.09
C LEU A 24 -12.39 -2.94 3.98
N LEU A 25 -11.45 -2.84 4.94
CA LEU A 25 -10.30 -3.75 5.04
C LEU A 25 -10.72 -5.21 5.08
N GLY A 26 -11.69 -5.57 5.93
CA GLY A 26 -12.21 -6.93 6.01
C GLY A 26 -12.78 -7.43 4.69
N ARG A 27 -13.52 -6.56 3.98
CA ARG A 27 -14.11 -6.89 2.67
C ARG A 27 -13.06 -7.04 1.57
N ILE A 28 -12.06 -6.17 1.52
CA ILE A 28 -10.93 -6.29 0.59
C ILE A 28 -10.14 -7.56 0.89
N ALA A 29 -9.85 -7.85 2.16
CA ALA A 29 -9.15 -9.07 2.55
C ALA A 29 -9.93 -10.32 2.15
N HIS A 30 -11.25 -10.36 2.37
CA HIS A 30 -12.09 -11.46 1.92
C HIS A 30 -12.07 -11.60 0.38
N PHE A 31 -12.20 -10.49 -0.35
CA PHE A 31 -12.12 -10.48 -1.80
C PHE A 31 -10.78 -11.03 -2.30
N THR A 32 -9.65 -10.50 -1.84
CA THR A 32 -8.32 -10.93 -2.33
C THR A 32 -8.00 -12.38 -1.93
N ASN A 33 -8.50 -12.84 -0.78
CA ASN A 33 -8.31 -14.23 -0.34
C ASN A 33 -9.07 -15.27 -1.16
N THR A 34 -10.23 -14.89 -1.71
CA THR A 34 -11.14 -15.80 -2.40
C THR A 34 -11.11 -15.66 -3.92
N ARG A 35 -10.63 -14.53 -4.43
CA ARG A 35 -10.56 -14.20 -5.86
C ARG A 35 -9.89 -15.29 -6.71
N TRP A 36 -8.89 -15.98 -6.16
CA TRP A 36 -8.07 -16.95 -6.88
C TRP A 36 -8.36 -18.41 -6.54
N GLN A 37 -9.45 -18.64 -5.82
CA GLN A 37 -9.91 -19.98 -5.48
C GLN A 37 -10.79 -20.52 -6.61
N ASN A 38 -10.60 -21.78 -6.98
CA ASN A 38 -11.14 -22.43 -8.17
C ASN A 38 -12.69 -22.48 -8.31
N LYS A 39 -13.47 -21.94 -7.38
CA LYS A 39 -14.89 -22.30 -7.21
C LYS A 39 -15.91 -21.16 -7.19
N THR A 40 -15.49 -19.89 -7.16
CA THR A 40 -16.39 -18.87 -6.57
C THR A 40 -17.07 -17.94 -7.56
N TYR A 41 -16.39 -17.38 -8.58
CA TYR A 41 -17.01 -16.35 -9.44
C TYR A 41 -16.43 -16.32 -10.85
N ASP A 42 -17.25 -15.99 -11.84
CA ASP A 42 -16.80 -15.66 -13.19
C ASP A 42 -16.05 -14.31 -13.22
N GLN A 43 -15.29 -14.05 -14.29
CA GLN A 43 -14.44 -12.87 -14.42
C GLN A 43 -15.22 -11.54 -14.43
N LYS A 44 -16.47 -11.53 -14.92
CA LYS A 44 -17.34 -10.33 -14.90
C LYS A 44 -17.73 -10.02 -13.46
N THR A 45 -18.15 -11.03 -12.69
CA THR A 45 -18.48 -10.87 -11.27
C THR A 45 -17.28 -10.41 -10.45
N ILE A 46 -16.08 -10.98 -10.68
CA ILE A 46 -14.84 -10.55 -10.01
C ILE A 46 -14.54 -9.07 -10.34
N SER A 47 -14.68 -8.69 -11.61
CA SER A 47 -14.42 -7.32 -12.05
C SER A 47 -15.41 -6.31 -11.47
N LEU A 48 -16.70 -6.66 -11.38
CA LEU A 48 -17.71 -5.82 -10.73
C LEU A 48 -17.39 -5.62 -9.24
N LYS A 49 -17.05 -6.69 -8.51
CA LYS A 49 -16.64 -6.59 -7.10
C LYS A 49 -15.42 -5.69 -6.91
N PHE A 50 -14.42 -5.85 -7.78
CA PHE A 50 -13.23 -5.00 -7.78
C PHE A 50 -13.57 -3.52 -7.97
N ILE A 51 -14.42 -3.19 -8.95
CA ILE A 51 -14.88 -1.82 -9.21
C ILE A 51 -15.66 -1.25 -8.02
N CYS A 52 -16.55 -2.03 -7.41
CA CYS A 52 -17.29 -1.60 -6.23
C CYS A 52 -16.36 -1.24 -5.07
N LEU A 53 -15.36 -2.08 -4.78
CA LEU A 53 -14.37 -1.80 -3.73
C LEU A 53 -13.56 -0.54 -4.03
N ILE A 54 -13.19 -0.29 -5.30
CA ILE A 54 -12.53 0.96 -5.71
C ILE A 54 -13.42 2.17 -5.40
N LYS A 55 -14.70 2.12 -5.76
CA LYS A 55 -15.63 3.23 -5.53
C LYS A 55 -15.74 3.57 -4.04
N GLU A 56 -15.73 2.56 -3.18
CA GLU A 56 -15.78 2.76 -1.73
C GLU A 56 -14.49 3.37 -1.16
N ILE A 57 -13.32 2.93 -1.64
CA ILE A 57 -12.04 3.58 -1.29
C ILE A 57 -12.10 5.05 -1.67
N ILE A 58 -12.48 5.36 -2.92
CA ILE A 58 -12.56 6.74 -3.43
C ILE A 58 -13.53 7.57 -2.57
N SER A 59 -14.71 7.01 -2.24
CA SER A 59 -15.70 7.71 -1.43
C SER A 59 -15.22 8.00 0.00
N LEU A 60 -14.42 7.13 0.60
CA LEU A 60 -13.85 7.39 1.92
C LEU A 60 -12.66 8.36 1.84
N SER A 61 -11.84 8.27 0.78
CA SER A 61 -10.74 9.21 0.53
C SER A 61 -11.26 10.63 0.35
N SER A 62 -12.33 10.83 -0.43
CA SER A 62 -12.89 12.17 -0.64
C SER A 62 -13.40 12.80 0.65
N ILE A 63 -13.88 12.01 1.61
CA ILE A 63 -14.28 12.51 2.94
C ILE A 63 -13.06 13.04 3.69
N VAL A 64 -11.94 12.31 3.69
CA VAL A 64 -10.68 12.76 4.31
C VAL A 64 -10.20 14.05 3.67
N ASP A 65 -10.16 14.09 2.33
CA ASP A 65 -9.65 15.24 1.56
C ASP A 65 -10.54 16.49 1.75
N THR A 66 -11.85 16.30 1.88
CA THR A 66 -12.80 17.41 2.13
C THR A 66 -12.67 17.96 3.55
N MET A 67 -12.41 17.10 4.54
CA MET A 67 -12.28 17.52 5.95
C MET A 67 -10.93 18.18 6.24
N PHE A 68 -9.86 17.74 5.58
CA PHE A 68 -8.51 18.25 5.77
C PHE A 68 -7.79 18.40 4.43
N PRO A 69 -8.02 19.51 3.70
CA PRO A 69 -7.35 19.73 2.43
C PRO A 69 -5.83 19.89 2.62
N GLY A 70 -5.04 19.33 1.70
CA GLY A 70 -3.58 19.48 1.69
C GLY A 70 -2.89 18.93 2.94
N ASP A 71 -1.90 19.69 3.45
CA ASP A 71 -1.05 19.25 4.56
C ASP A 71 -1.66 19.48 5.95
N HIS A 72 -2.87 20.04 6.02
CA HIS A 72 -3.55 20.36 7.28
C HIS A 72 -3.85 19.13 8.14
N LEU A 73 -3.87 17.93 7.53
CA LEU A 73 -4.00 16.67 8.27
C LEU A 73 -2.77 16.36 9.14
N TYR A 74 -1.60 16.83 8.76
CA TYR A 74 -0.31 16.50 9.39
C TYR A 74 0.18 17.60 10.35
N ASN A 75 -0.28 18.83 10.17
CA ASN A 75 0.11 19.98 10.99
C ASN A 75 -0.71 20.01 12.30
N ILE A 76 -0.25 19.27 13.31
CA ILE A 76 -0.79 19.32 14.67
C ILE A 76 0.19 20.13 15.53
N ASP A 77 -0.30 21.21 16.14
CA ASP A 77 0.45 21.92 17.18
C ASP A 77 0.41 21.09 18.47
N PHE A 78 1.54 20.48 18.85
CA PHE A 78 1.66 19.72 20.09
C PHE A 78 2.05 20.59 21.30
N SER A 79 1.83 21.91 21.25
CA SER A 79 2.11 22.81 22.37
C SER A 79 1.41 22.38 23.67
N LYS A 80 2.04 22.65 24.82
CA LYS A 80 1.56 22.23 26.16
C LYS A 80 0.12 22.66 26.51
N ASN A 81 -0.44 23.63 25.78
CA ASN A 81 -1.81 24.12 25.95
C ASN A 81 -2.88 23.27 25.24
N TYR A 82 -2.50 22.21 24.51
CA TYR A 82 -3.46 21.41 23.72
C TYR A 82 -4.40 20.53 24.56
N LEU A 83 -4.02 20.22 25.80
CA LEU A 83 -4.76 19.33 26.70
C LEU A 83 -5.67 20.06 27.69
N SER A 84 -5.70 21.41 27.68
CA SER A 84 -6.47 22.18 28.65
C SER A 84 -7.93 22.45 28.24
N ASP A 85 -8.31 22.18 26.98
CA ASP A 85 -9.66 22.41 26.46
C ASP A 85 -10.26 21.17 25.78
N SER A 86 -11.45 20.75 26.23
CA SER A 86 -12.23 19.62 25.71
C SER A 86 -12.55 19.70 24.21
N VAL A 87 -12.63 20.91 23.65
CA VAL A 87 -12.87 21.11 22.21
C VAL A 87 -11.60 20.81 21.41
N SER A 88 -10.45 21.27 21.90
CA SER A 88 -9.13 21.01 21.32
C SER A 88 -8.80 19.51 21.34
N VAL A 89 -9.10 18.82 22.45
CA VAL A 89 -8.95 17.36 22.56
C VAL A 89 -9.79 16.61 21.52
N ARG A 90 -11.09 16.92 21.40
CA ARG A 90 -11.98 16.26 20.43
C ARG A 90 -11.56 16.48 18.97
N ARG A 91 -11.08 17.68 18.63
CA ARG A 91 -10.54 17.97 17.29
C ARG A 91 -9.25 17.19 17.00
N SER A 92 -8.38 17.04 18.00
CA SER A 92 -7.15 16.24 17.92
C SER A 92 -7.45 14.76 17.66
N GLU A 93 -8.42 14.22 18.40
CA GLU A 93 -8.86 12.84 18.27
C GLU A 93 -9.43 12.57 16.87
N ALA A 94 -10.36 13.41 16.41
CA ALA A 94 -10.94 13.31 15.07
C ALA A 94 -9.87 13.33 13.97
N ARG A 95 -8.89 14.25 14.07
CA ARG A 95 -7.74 14.33 13.16
C ARG A 95 -6.89 13.07 13.19
N SER A 96 -6.63 12.51 14.37
CA SER A 96 -5.84 11.29 14.53
C SER A 96 -6.51 10.10 13.85
N TYR A 97 -7.83 9.94 14.01
CA TYR A 97 -8.57 8.90 13.30
C TYR A 97 -8.57 9.09 11.78
N LEU A 98 -8.73 10.33 11.30
CA LEU A 98 -8.70 10.62 9.87
C LEU A 98 -7.31 10.44 9.26
N PHE A 99 -6.26 10.72 10.02
CA PHE A 99 -4.88 10.42 9.66
C PHE A 99 -4.66 8.90 9.49
N LEU A 100 -5.12 8.13 10.48
CA LEU A 100 -5.06 6.66 10.43
C LEU A 100 -5.89 6.10 9.26
N LEU A 101 -7.08 6.65 9.04
CA LEU A 101 -7.94 6.30 7.90
C LEU A 101 -7.24 6.60 6.58
N SER A 102 -6.58 7.75 6.45
CA SER A 102 -5.85 8.14 5.24
C SER A 102 -4.73 7.15 4.91
N HIS A 103 -3.99 6.68 5.92
CA HIS A 103 -2.95 5.66 5.75
C HIS A 103 -3.55 4.30 5.40
N LEU A 104 -4.62 3.91 6.11
CA LEU A 104 -5.36 2.69 5.85
C LEU A 104 -5.85 2.65 4.39
N LEU A 105 -6.51 3.70 3.89
CA LEU A 105 -7.04 3.76 2.53
C LEU A 105 -5.95 3.64 1.46
N LYS A 106 -4.77 4.25 1.68
CA LYS A 106 -3.60 4.06 0.81
C LYS A 106 -3.13 2.61 0.81
N GLY A 107 -3.01 1.98 1.99
CA GLY A 107 -2.67 0.57 2.12
C GLY A 107 -3.69 -0.36 1.45
N LEU A 108 -4.98 -0.09 1.62
CA LEU A 108 -6.08 -0.81 0.96
C LEU A 108 -6.04 -0.67 -0.56
N THR A 109 -5.69 0.52 -1.05
CA THR A 109 -5.49 0.77 -2.48
C THR A 109 -4.37 -0.12 -3.02
N ILE A 110 -3.21 -0.14 -2.35
CA ILE A 110 -2.09 -1.01 -2.72
C ILE A 110 -2.55 -2.48 -2.75
N GLN A 111 -3.14 -2.98 -1.67
CA GLN A 111 -3.58 -4.38 -1.55
C GLN A 111 -4.59 -4.77 -2.63
N LEU A 112 -5.55 -3.89 -2.93
CA LEU A 112 -6.56 -4.15 -3.95
C LEU A 112 -5.92 -4.19 -5.35
N TYR A 113 -5.12 -3.21 -5.73
CA TYR A 113 -4.49 -3.17 -7.06
C TYR A 113 -3.42 -4.26 -7.25
N ILE A 114 -2.68 -4.63 -6.20
CA ILE A 114 -1.78 -5.78 -6.24
C ILE A 114 -2.53 -7.07 -6.64
N SER A 115 -3.81 -7.20 -6.24
CA SER A 115 -4.63 -8.34 -6.64
C SER A 115 -4.96 -8.38 -8.14
N GLU A 116 -4.58 -7.39 -8.95
CA GLU A 116 -4.64 -7.47 -10.42
C GLU A 116 -3.34 -7.99 -11.03
N LEU A 117 -2.26 -8.07 -10.26
CA LEU A 117 -0.93 -8.44 -10.75
C LEU A 117 -0.67 -9.94 -10.72
N TYR A 118 -1.45 -10.69 -9.94
CA TYR A 118 -1.43 -12.14 -9.95
C TYR A 118 -2.15 -12.69 -11.19
N ARG A 119 -1.49 -13.61 -11.89
CA ARG A 119 -2.03 -14.33 -13.05
C ARG A 119 -2.12 -15.82 -12.73
N SER A 120 -3.15 -16.47 -13.26
CA SER A 120 -3.25 -17.93 -13.26
C SER A 120 -3.78 -18.40 -14.61
N LYS A 121 -3.48 -19.64 -15.00
CA LYS A 121 -3.93 -20.22 -16.29
C LYS A 121 -5.44 -20.10 -16.51
N LYS A 122 -6.24 -20.13 -15.43
CA LYS A 122 -7.71 -20.06 -15.49
C LYS A 122 -8.26 -18.63 -15.52
N HIS A 123 -7.47 -17.64 -15.08
CA HIS A 123 -7.92 -16.27 -14.88
C HIS A 123 -6.89 -15.33 -15.52
N SER A 124 -7.12 -14.97 -16.78
CA SER A 124 -6.31 -13.99 -17.48
C SER A 124 -6.82 -12.59 -17.15
N ILE A 125 -5.91 -11.71 -16.72
CA ILE A 125 -6.17 -10.29 -16.58
C ILE A 125 -5.59 -9.59 -17.80
N HIS A 126 -6.40 -8.71 -18.40
CA HIS A 126 -5.97 -7.92 -19.55
C HIS A 126 -4.69 -7.12 -19.22
N PRO A 127 -3.65 -7.12 -20.09
CA PRO A 127 -2.38 -6.44 -19.80
C PRO A 127 -2.54 -4.96 -19.44
N GLY A 128 -3.50 -4.27 -20.05
CA GLY A 128 -3.82 -2.88 -19.70
C GLY A 128 -4.28 -2.68 -18.25
N ARG A 129 -4.99 -3.65 -17.66
CA ARG A 129 -5.36 -3.62 -16.24
C ARG A 129 -4.13 -3.80 -15.35
N ILE A 130 -3.24 -4.71 -15.71
CA ILE A 130 -1.98 -4.94 -14.99
C ILE A 130 -1.13 -3.67 -14.97
N ARG A 131 -0.93 -3.02 -16.13
CA ARG A 131 -0.20 -1.73 -16.19
C ARG A 131 -0.85 -0.64 -15.35
N SER A 132 -2.17 -0.51 -15.42
CA SER A 132 -2.92 0.46 -14.62
C SER A 132 -2.75 0.20 -13.12
N ALA A 133 -2.86 -1.08 -12.72
CA ALA A 133 -2.71 -1.51 -11.35
C ALA A 133 -1.30 -1.26 -10.79
N LYS A 134 -0.24 -1.55 -11.57
CA LYS A 134 1.15 -1.22 -11.21
C LYS A 134 1.31 0.27 -10.90
N ARG A 135 0.84 1.14 -11.80
CA ARG A 135 0.91 2.62 -11.62
C ARG A 135 0.13 3.08 -10.40
N LYS A 136 -1.09 2.57 -10.20
CA LYS A 136 -1.92 2.92 -9.03
C LYS A 136 -1.30 2.46 -7.71
N ALA A 137 -0.71 1.26 -7.69
CA ALA A 137 -0.01 0.75 -6.53
C ALA A 137 1.27 1.56 -6.22
N ILE A 138 2.07 1.92 -7.22
CA ILE A 138 3.25 2.79 -7.06
C ILE A 138 2.84 4.16 -6.51
N ALA A 139 1.87 4.83 -7.14
CA ALA A 139 1.41 6.15 -6.69
C ALA A 139 0.92 6.12 -5.23
N SER A 140 0.19 5.06 -4.86
CA SER A 140 -0.31 4.88 -3.49
C SER A 140 0.81 4.58 -2.49
N ALA A 141 1.82 3.80 -2.89
CA ALA A 141 3.00 3.51 -2.08
C ALA A 141 3.83 4.78 -1.81
N ILE A 142 4.15 5.54 -2.86
CA ILE A 142 4.85 6.83 -2.73
C ILE A 142 4.06 7.77 -1.83
N SER A 143 2.75 7.91 -2.08
CA SER A 143 1.89 8.77 -1.25
C SER A 143 1.87 8.35 0.23
N LEU A 144 1.96 7.05 0.52
CA LEU A 144 2.05 6.53 1.89
C LEU A 144 3.40 6.85 2.53
N VAL A 145 4.50 6.73 1.78
CA VAL A 145 5.85 7.11 2.25
C VAL A 145 5.90 8.59 2.59
N GLU A 146 5.43 9.45 1.69
CA GLU A 146 5.44 10.90 1.91
C GLU A 146 4.53 11.29 3.10
N ALA A 147 3.35 10.67 3.23
CA ALA A 147 2.49 10.86 4.39
C ALA A 147 3.17 10.47 5.72
N SER A 148 3.94 9.38 5.72
CA SER A 148 4.70 8.94 6.90
C SER A 148 5.84 9.91 7.23
N LYS A 149 6.56 10.42 6.21
CA LYS A 149 7.58 11.47 6.41
C LYS A 149 7.00 12.74 7.03
N MET A 150 5.81 13.15 6.59
CA MET A 150 5.10 14.29 7.18
C MET A 150 4.75 14.03 8.65
N GLU A 151 4.35 12.81 9.01
CA GLU A 151 4.15 12.45 10.43
C GLU A 151 5.44 12.63 11.25
N PHE A 152 6.58 12.11 10.75
CA PHE A 152 7.86 12.22 11.46
C PHE A 152 8.35 13.66 11.58
N LYS A 153 8.03 14.50 10.60
CA LYS A 153 8.39 15.93 10.60
C LYS A 153 7.58 16.75 11.61
N PHE A 154 6.27 16.50 11.72
CA PHE A 154 5.37 17.35 12.51
C PHE A 154 5.02 16.80 13.89
N LYS A 155 5.19 15.50 14.14
CA LYS A 155 4.85 14.88 15.42
C LYS A 155 6.12 14.49 16.20
N PRO A 156 6.18 14.74 17.51
CA PRO A 156 7.22 14.15 18.35
C PRO A 156 7.11 12.62 18.41
N LYS A 157 8.24 11.93 18.55
CA LYS A 157 8.34 10.45 18.53
C LYS A 157 7.33 9.70 19.41
N PRO A 158 7.02 10.12 20.65
CA PRO A 158 6.01 9.44 21.48
C PRO A 158 4.59 9.42 20.89
N PHE A 159 4.30 10.32 19.94
CA PHE A 159 2.99 10.46 19.28
C PHE A 159 2.96 9.85 17.88
N TRP A 160 4.02 9.15 17.46
CA TRP A 160 4.02 8.43 16.18
C TRP A 160 3.07 7.24 16.22
N ASN A 161 2.31 7.05 15.14
CA ASN A 161 1.34 5.96 15.07
C ASN A 161 2.02 4.61 14.81
N LYS A 162 2.14 3.81 15.88
CA LYS A 162 2.72 2.45 15.82
C LYS A 162 1.87 1.44 15.05
N ALA A 163 0.57 1.73 14.84
CA ALA A 163 -0.37 0.87 14.11
C ALA A 163 -0.12 0.80 12.59
N LEU A 164 0.80 1.59 12.06
CA LEU A 164 1.07 1.68 10.61
C LEU A 164 1.89 0.49 10.04
N SER A 165 2.44 -0.37 10.90
CA SER A 165 3.36 -1.47 10.53
C SER A 165 2.80 -2.47 9.51
N LEU A 166 1.48 -2.71 9.51
CA LEU A 166 0.84 -3.61 8.53
C LEU A 166 0.88 -3.05 7.10
N TRP A 167 0.76 -1.73 6.96
CA TRP A 167 0.78 -1.05 5.65
C TRP A 167 2.19 -0.95 5.09
N THR A 168 3.17 -0.93 6.00
CA THR A 168 4.59 -0.93 5.70
C THR A 168 4.99 -2.09 4.80
N ILE A 169 4.52 -3.32 5.07
CA ILE A 169 4.88 -4.49 4.24
C ILE A 169 4.36 -4.35 2.81
N SER A 170 3.08 -4.00 2.63
CA SER A 170 2.51 -3.82 1.28
C SER A 170 3.26 -2.75 0.48
N CYS A 171 3.59 -1.64 1.14
CA CYS A 171 4.37 -0.56 0.56
C CYS A 171 5.79 -1.01 0.19
N SER A 172 6.47 -1.69 1.11
CA SER A 172 7.82 -2.23 0.90
C SER A 172 7.87 -3.18 -0.30
N LEU A 173 6.84 -4.00 -0.54
CA LEU A 173 6.80 -4.88 -1.71
C LEU A 173 6.64 -4.12 -3.03
N ILE A 174 5.85 -3.05 -3.05
CA ILE A 174 5.75 -2.21 -4.26
C ILE A 174 7.08 -1.54 -4.56
N LEU A 175 7.73 -0.96 -3.55
CA LEU A 175 9.03 -0.31 -3.73
C LEU A 175 10.15 -1.31 -4.05
N LEU A 176 10.09 -2.52 -3.49
CA LEU A 176 10.98 -3.61 -3.86
C LEU A 176 10.85 -3.97 -5.35
N ASN A 177 9.63 -4.05 -5.88
CA ASN A 177 9.46 -4.28 -7.32
C ASN A 177 9.97 -3.11 -8.14
N LEU A 178 9.68 -1.88 -7.70
CA LEU A 178 10.08 -0.65 -8.37
C LEU A 178 11.61 -0.52 -8.47
N ARG A 179 12.36 -1.01 -7.48
CA ARG A 179 13.83 -1.06 -7.52
C ARG A 179 14.39 -1.74 -8.77
N PHE A 180 13.67 -2.69 -9.36
CA PHE A 180 14.09 -3.40 -10.58
C PHE A 180 13.62 -2.70 -11.87
N VAL A 181 12.97 -1.54 -11.75
CA VAL A 181 12.44 -0.74 -12.86
C VAL A 181 13.19 0.59 -12.89
N GLU A 182 14.45 0.55 -13.32
CA GLU A 182 15.40 1.66 -13.14
C GLU A 182 15.02 2.96 -13.88
N ASP A 183 14.29 2.85 -14.99
CA ASP A 183 13.87 3.95 -15.85
C ASP A 183 12.54 4.60 -15.43
N TYR A 184 12.14 4.42 -14.16
CA TYR A 184 10.90 4.98 -13.65
C TYR A 184 11.11 6.32 -12.93
N ASP A 185 10.95 7.41 -13.68
CA ASP A 185 11.34 8.78 -13.29
C ASP A 185 10.61 9.38 -12.06
N LEU A 186 9.53 8.77 -11.58
CA LEU A 186 8.69 9.36 -10.52
C LEU A 186 9.41 9.54 -9.17
N VAL A 187 10.50 8.82 -8.92
CA VAL A 187 11.25 8.86 -7.65
C VAL A 187 12.74 9.14 -7.83
N GLY A 188 13.16 9.58 -9.04
CA GLY A 188 14.57 9.75 -9.39
C GLY A 188 15.31 8.42 -9.47
N SER A 189 15.83 7.93 -8.34
CA SER A 189 16.49 6.61 -8.25
C SER A 189 15.61 5.62 -7.47
N PRO A 190 14.90 4.70 -8.15
CA PRO A 190 14.10 3.66 -7.50
C PRO A 190 14.84 2.84 -6.45
N LYS A 191 16.11 2.52 -6.73
CA LYS A 191 16.98 1.78 -5.81
C LYS A 191 17.24 2.56 -4.52
N GLN A 192 17.71 3.80 -4.63
CA GLN A 192 17.99 4.64 -3.46
C GLN A 192 16.70 4.95 -2.70
N TYR A 193 15.58 5.15 -3.40
CA TYR A 193 14.28 5.40 -2.77
C TYR A 193 13.83 4.20 -1.92
N PHE A 194 13.96 2.97 -2.44
CA PHE A 194 13.68 1.76 -1.68
C PHE A 194 14.60 1.59 -0.47
N GLU A 195 15.91 1.78 -0.65
CA GLU A 195 16.90 1.63 0.43
C GLU A 195 16.69 2.67 1.54
N SER A 196 16.45 3.93 1.18
CA SER A 196 16.13 5.02 2.12
C SER A 196 14.86 4.72 2.91
N TYR A 197 13.79 4.28 2.25
CA TYR A 197 12.54 3.92 2.93
C TYR A 197 12.73 2.73 3.89
N LEU A 198 13.48 1.70 3.49
CA LEU A 198 13.70 0.52 4.34
C LEU A 198 14.52 0.85 5.59
N ASN A 199 15.50 1.74 5.48
CA ASN A 199 16.26 2.25 6.63
C ASN A 199 15.38 3.10 7.54
N ALA A 200 14.55 3.99 6.98
CA ALA A 200 13.63 4.80 7.74
C ALA A 200 12.64 3.95 8.56
N ILE A 201 12.18 2.79 8.07
CA ILE A 201 11.31 1.88 8.84
C ILE A 201 11.98 1.41 10.13
N VAL A 202 13.28 1.12 10.07
CA VAL A 202 14.07 0.63 11.20
C VAL A 202 14.42 1.75 12.17
N GLU A 203 14.93 2.88 11.65
CA GLU A 203 15.31 4.04 12.45
C GLU A 203 14.12 4.61 13.23
N ASN A 204 12.93 4.58 12.61
CA ASN A 204 11.71 5.06 13.22
C ASN A 204 10.99 3.97 14.05
N SER A 205 11.58 2.78 14.20
CA SER A 205 11.05 1.76 15.09
C SER A 205 11.43 2.07 16.55
N ASP A 206 10.43 2.05 17.42
CA ASP A 206 10.62 2.26 18.85
C ASP A 206 11.01 0.91 19.47
N SER A 207 12.27 0.49 19.26
CA SER A 207 12.92 -0.77 19.70
C SER A 207 12.16 -2.09 19.41
N GLY A 208 11.02 -2.02 18.74
CA GLY A 208 10.13 -3.16 18.52
C GLY A 208 10.66 -4.08 17.44
N ILE A 209 10.83 -5.35 17.81
CA ILE A 209 11.25 -6.46 16.93
C ILE A 209 10.43 -6.54 15.62
N THR A 210 9.21 -6.01 15.59
CA THR A 210 8.32 -6.07 14.42
C THR A 210 8.90 -5.40 13.18
N ASN A 211 9.45 -4.19 13.27
CA ASN A 211 9.98 -3.49 12.08
C ASN A 211 11.27 -4.13 11.58
N PHE A 212 12.09 -4.69 12.48
CA PHE A 212 13.24 -5.52 12.10
C PHE A 212 12.78 -6.77 11.35
N LEU A 213 11.79 -7.50 11.87
CA LEU A 213 11.22 -8.68 11.19
C LEU A 213 10.61 -8.33 9.82
N VAL A 214 9.96 -7.17 9.71
CA VAL A 214 9.46 -6.67 8.42
C VAL A 214 10.62 -6.44 7.46
N ARG A 215 11.69 -5.76 7.90
CA ARG A 215 12.87 -5.54 7.06
C ARG A 215 13.50 -6.86 6.62
N ASP A 216 13.72 -7.78 7.54
CA ASP A 216 14.35 -9.07 7.25
C ASP A 216 13.51 -9.89 6.27
N HIS A 217 12.19 -9.90 6.46
CA HIS A 217 11.26 -10.54 5.52
C HIS A 217 11.34 -9.90 4.13
N ILE A 218 11.39 -8.57 4.03
CA ILE A 218 11.52 -7.86 2.74
C ILE A 218 12.88 -8.14 2.10
N MET A 219 13.97 -8.19 2.86
CA MET A 219 15.31 -8.51 2.34
C MET A 219 15.44 -9.96 1.90
N TYR A 220 14.76 -10.88 2.58
CA TYR A 220 14.62 -12.26 2.12
C TYR A 220 13.88 -12.32 0.77
N LEU A 221 12.77 -11.62 0.64
CA LEU A 221 12.02 -11.52 -0.61
C LEU A 221 12.81 -10.85 -1.74
N TYR A 222 13.65 -9.86 -1.40
CA TYR A 222 14.61 -9.26 -2.32
C TYR A 222 15.57 -10.29 -2.89
N SER A 223 16.20 -11.11 -2.06
CA SER A 223 17.19 -12.11 -2.54
C SER A 223 16.55 -13.15 -3.47
N LEU A 224 15.30 -13.54 -3.21
CA LEU A 224 14.54 -14.42 -4.11
C LEU A 224 14.31 -13.77 -5.48
N LYS A 225 13.89 -12.50 -5.51
CA LYS A 225 13.65 -11.76 -6.76
C LYS A 225 14.94 -11.48 -7.52
N ASP A 226 16.02 -11.16 -6.82
CA ASP A 226 17.33 -10.93 -7.40
C ASP A 226 17.91 -12.21 -8.04
N LYS A 227 17.80 -13.35 -7.35
CA LYS A 227 18.18 -14.63 -7.96
C LYS A 227 17.35 -14.92 -9.22
N LYS A 228 16.03 -14.67 -9.18
CA LYS A 228 15.17 -14.89 -10.35
C LYS A 228 15.34 -13.87 -11.47
N SER A 229 15.79 -12.65 -11.21
CA SER A 229 16.13 -11.71 -12.28
C SER A 229 17.29 -12.25 -13.13
N ILE A 230 18.31 -12.83 -12.48
CA ILE A 230 19.45 -13.48 -13.13
C ILE A 230 18.97 -14.68 -13.97
N ASP A 231 18.16 -15.57 -13.39
CA ASP A 231 17.63 -16.74 -14.11
C ASP A 231 16.80 -16.33 -15.34
N ASN A 232 15.97 -15.30 -15.21
CA ASN A 232 15.13 -14.81 -16.31
C ASN A 232 15.94 -14.20 -17.46
N ASN A 233 17.17 -13.70 -17.22
CA ASN A 233 18.04 -13.19 -18.28
C ASN A 233 18.44 -14.27 -19.30
N PHE A 234 18.41 -15.55 -18.93
CA PHE A 234 18.63 -16.67 -19.85
C PHE A 234 17.41 -16.95 -20.73
N SER A 235 16.22 -16.44 -20.36
CA SER A 235 14.95 -16.66 -21.06
C SER A 235 14.55 -15.45 -21.92
N ARG A 236 15.48 -14.90 -22.71
CA ARG A 236 15.29 -13.66 -23.50
C ARG A 236 14.04 -13.65 -24.37
N PHE A 237 13.70 -14.81 -24.97
CA PHE A 237 12.49 -14.95 -25.76
C PHE A 237 11.23 -14.59 -24.96
N TYR A 238 11.08 -15.15 -23.76
CA TYR A 238 9.93 -14.89 -22.89
C TYR A 238 9.97 -13.48 -22.30
N VAL A 239 11.16 -12.98 -21.93
CA VAL A 239 11.34 -11.59 -21.50
C VAL A 239 10.81 -10.61 -22.56
N SER A 240 11.07 -10.85 -23.85
CA SER A 240 10.55 -10.00 -24.94
C SER A 240 9.03 -9.97 -25.02
N LYS A 241 8.33 -10.99 -24.49
CA LYS A 241 6.86 -11.08 -24.46
C LYS A 241 6.24 -10.39 -23.25
N MET A 242 7.04 -9.86 -22.32
CA MET A 242 6.54 -9.14 -21.14
C MET A 242 6.12 -7.71 -21.42
N GLY A 243 6.53 -7.13 -22.56
CA GLY A 243 6.25 -5.73 -22.94
C GLY A 243 4.78 -5.29 -22.77
N PRO A 244 3.75 -6.09 -23.13
CA PRO A 244 2.36 -5.73 -22.89
C PRO A 244 2.01 -5.49 -21.41
N TYR A 245 2.74 -6.08 -20.46
CA TYR A 245 2.52 -5.96 -19.02
C TYR A 245 3.42 -4.91 -18.34
N SER A 246 4.36 -4.34 -19.09
CA SER A 246 5.38 -3.41 -18.61
C SER A 246 4.85 -1.98 -18.50
N ILE A 247 5.27 -1.23 -17.48
CA ILE A 247 4.99 0.21 -17.34
C ILE A 247 6.09 1.12 -17.88
N SER A 248 7.28 0.56 -18.13
CA SER A 248 8.47 1.20 -18.68
C SER A 248 9.32 0.17 -19.44
N SER A 249 10.46 0.59 -20.00
CA SER A 249 11.33 -0.29 -20.79
C SER A 249 12.05 -1.34 -19.95
N ASN A 250 12.34 -1.05 -18.67
CA ASN A 250 12.98 -1.99 -17.75
C ASN A 250 12.00 -2.83 -16.92
N ASP A 251 10.68 -2.65 -17.07
CA ASP A 251 9.66 -3.40 -16.34
C ASP A 251 9.28 -4.74 -17.02
N TYR A 252 10.25 -5.60 -17.29
CA TYR A 252 10.02 -6.90 -17.96
C TYR A 252 10.04 -8.11 -17.03
N LEU A 253 10.35 -7.92 -15.75
CA LEU A 253 10.35 -9.00 -14.76
C LEU A 253 8.98 -9.13 -14.09
N PRO A 254 8.47 -10.35 -13.83
CA PRO A 254 7.27 -10.52 -13.04
C PRO A 254 7.40 -9.85 -11.67
N TRP A 255 6.31 -9.18 -11.24
CA TRP A 255 6.30 -8.52 -9.94
C TRP A 255 6.07 -9.54 -8.83
N LEU A 256 6.85 -9.42 -7.75
CA LEU A 256 6.68 -10.18 -6.52
C LEU A 256 5.50 -9.59 -5.74
N VAL A 257 4.39 -10.31 -5.72
CA VAL A 257 3.17 -9.84 -5.05
C VAL A 257 2.52 -10.95 -4.22
N PRO A 258 1.93 -10.63 -3.06
CA PRO A 258 1.16 -11.60 -2.31
C PRO A 258 -0.08 -12.01 -3.11
N ARG A 259 -0.36 -13.32 -3.10
CA ARG A 259 -1.58 -13.89 -3.68
C ARG A 259 -2.81 -13.65 -2.81
N TYR A 260 -2.60 -13.45 -1.51
CA TYR A 260 -3.63 -13.37 -0.48
C TYR A 260 -3.54 -12.05 0.28
N SER A 261 -4.53 -11.76 1.13
CA SER A 261 -4.48 -10.58 2.02
C SER A 261 -3.38 -10.69 3.08
N SER A 262 -2.91 -11.90 3.36
CA SER A 262 -1.81 -12.17 4.29
C SER A 262 -0.55 -12.56 3.51
N PHE A 263 0.59 -12.08 3.98
CA PHE A 263 1.92 -12.36 3.43
C PHE A 263 2.43 -13.78 3.73
N ILE A 264 1.85 -14.45 4.73
CA ILE A 264 2.29 -15.76 5.23
C ILE A 264 1.04 -16.63 5.50
N ARG A 265 0.19 -16.79 4.49
CA ARG A 265 -1.01 -17.66 4.62
C ARG A 265 -0.62 -19.12 4.81
N PHE A 266 0.39 -19.59 4.06
CA PHE A 266 0.91 -20.95 4.13
C PHE A 266 2.33 -20.94 4.67
N ARG A 267 2.56 -21.47 5.87
CA ARG A 267 3.88 -21.45 6.52
C ARG A 267 4.94 -22.27 5.77
N CYS A 268 4.54 -23.34 5.10
CA CYS A 268 5.47 -24.30 4.48
C CYS A 268 5.94 -23.91 3.06
N CYS A 269 5.31 -22.93 2.39
CA CYS A 269 5.57 -22.67 0.98
C CYS A 269 5.45 -21.17 0.65
N ILE A 270 6.57 -20.45 0.62
CA ILE A 270 6.60 -19.05 0.19
C ILE A 270 6.09 -18.89 -1.24
N SER A 271 6.48 -19.79 -2.14
CA SER A 271 5.95 -19.83 -3.53
C SER A 271 4.43 -19.95 -3.60
N ALA A 272 3.76 -20.53 -2.59
CA ALA A 272 2.31 -20.61 -2.55
C ALA A 272 1.65 -19.29 -2.11
N ASN A 273 2.38 -18.43 -1.39
CA ASN A 273 1.90 -17.14 -0.89
C ASN A 273 2.09 -15.99 -1.87
N TYR A 274 3.01 -16.10 -2.82
CA TYR A 274 3.36 -15.03 -3.76
C TYR A 274 3.11 -15.44 -5.22
N SER A 275 3.14 -14.45 -6.12
CA SER A 275 3.20 -14.67 -7.56
C SER A 275 4.47 -15.42 -7.98
N THR A 276 4.40 -16.10 -9.12
CA THR A 276 5.61 -16.62 -9.76
C THR A 276 6.52 -15.47 -10.20
N LEU A 277 7.82 -15.68 -10.04
CA LEU A 277 8.88 -14.80 -10.54
C LEU A 277 9.51 -15.32 -11.82
N ASP A 278 9.12 -16.52 -12.25
CA ASP A 278 9.56 -17.12 -13.50
C ASP A 278 8.75 -16.52 -14.65
N VAL A 279 9.45 -15.92 -15.63
CA VAL A 279 8.81 -15.25 -16.76
C VAL A 279 8.03 -16.23 -17.65
N THR A 280 8.48 -17.49 -17.72
CA THR A 280 7.85 -18.53 -18.54
C THR A 280 6.56 -19.02 -17.90
N GLU A 281 6.52 -19.15 -16.57
CA GLU A 281 5.31 -19.49 -15.83
C GLU A 281 4.31 -18.34 -15.76
N TYR A 282 4.80 -17.10 -15.76
CA TYR A 282 3.95 -15.91 -15.70
C TYR A 282 3.12 -15.74 -16.97
N LEU A 283 3.72 -16.02 -18.14
CA LEU A 283 3.12 -15.78 -19.46
C LEU A 283 2.00 -16.77 -19.80
#